data_AF-A0A3N1PUE0-F1
#
_entry.id   AF-A0A3N1PUE0-F1
#
_cell.length_a   1.000
_cell.length_b   1.000
_cell.length_c   1.000
_cell.angle_alpha   90.00
_cell.angle_beta   90.00
_cell.angle_gamma   90.00
#
_symmetry.space_group_name_H-M   'P 1'
#
loop_
_entity.id
_entity.type
_entity.pdbx_description
1 polymer ?
#
loop_
_entity_poly.entity_id
_entity_poly.type
_entity_poly.pdbx_seq_one_letter_code
_entity_poly.pdbx_strand_id
1 'polypeptide(L)'
;MTDPDLPTLLDDPARVLRHDRAELRARLAALPEERGGVGREVFTQAEAVFGSAPATPAEFASWLHFAATVLGHREYAEHVAAAEPGLPWRTVWAWWRPVGAHEAAPNLSGDRSAEVYEADGTPLLKVRALWCEDTWFDLATGSPRPAPAEDTTEPYEEAEPDGPWLFDGDDDSWALRHPDAWEEPIPLDGGRYVFHDARGVAVVEQNDTALADWPTGGADSSRPTPADGGPWFRPGTRNADGPLTAARLDGVFGPSWVVRVPPADLPDALTHAPTRTLLAEAGLPRHWAAGVTSFALADELLAPGPEGLLRVGEFDLGYCDPGEVFVHPATGAVGLRQPDGSHGPGGDAVFPLVRDLDCFVRFLEGVRRHMGVCWDPYPGEEGVKDFLRAMAEVDAGALADGAPGAEVWEHLFASITELGVDGY
;
A
#
# COMPACT_ATOMS: atom_id res chain seq x y z
N MET A 1 -14.11 -4.70 -34.42
CA MET A 1 -12.92 -4.55 -35.28
C MET A 1 -11.86 -3.89 -34.42
N THR A 2 -10.79 -4.58 -34.07
CA THR A 2 -9.69 -4.00 -33.26
C THR A 2 -8.98 -2.93 -34.07
N ASP A 3 -8.82 -1.75 -33.49
CA ASP A 3 -8.08 -0.62 -34.05
C ASP A 3 -6.57 -0.89 -33.93
N PRO A 4 -5.86 -1.23 -35.02
CA PRO A 4 -4.46 -1.61 -34.96
C PRO A 4 -3.53 -0.43 -34.67
N ASP A 5 -3.99 0.81 -34.86
CA ASP A 5 -3.19 2.01 -34.69
C ASP A 5 -3.27 2.57 -33.26
N LEU A 6 -4.20 2.07 -32.45
CA LEU A 6 -4.43 2.53 -31.08
C LEU A 6 -3.23 2.31 -30.14
N PRO A 7 -2.52 1.17 -30.14
CA PRO A 7 -1.30 1.03 -29.34
C PRO A 7 -0.24 2.10 -29.68
N THR A 8 0.01 2.32 -30.97
CA THR A 8 0.97 3.35 -31.43
C THR A 8 0.51 4.77 -31.10
N LEU A 9 -0.80 5.02 -31.06
CA LEU A 9 -1.34 6.29 -30.58
C LEU A 9 -1.03 6.49 -29.09
N LEU A 10 -1.27 5.47 -28.27
CA LEU A 10 -1.09 5.55 -26.82
C LEU A 10 0.38 5.72 -26.42
N ASP A 11 1.30 5.10 -27.17
CA ASP A 11 2.74 5.23 -26.95
C ASP A 11 3.30 6.61 -27.32
N ASP A 12 2.50 7.50 -27.92
CA ASP A 12 2.87 8.88 -28.28
C ASP A 12 2.05 9.89 -27.44
N PRO A 13 2.60 10.43 -26.32
CA PRO A 13 1.90 11.38 -25.47
C PRO A 13 1.32 12.58 -26.20
N ALA A 14 2.01 13.09 -27.23
CA ALA A 14 1.55 14.24 -28.01
C ALA A 14 0.30 13.92 -28.83
N ARG A 15 0.09 12.65 -29.21
CA ARG A 15 -1.17 12.20 -29.81
C ARG A 15 -2.24 12.03 -28.75
N VAL A 16 -1.92 11.36 -27.64
CA VAL A 16 -2.86 11.14 -26.53
C VAL A 16 -3.50 12.47 -26.09
N LEU A 17 -2.70 13.51 -25.86
CA LEU A 17 -3.14 14.82 -25.41
C LEU A 17 -4.02 15.60 -26.40
N ARG A 18 -3.95 15.26 -27.71
CA ARG A 18 -4.78 15.89 -28.75
C ARG A 18 -6.08 15.14 -29.00
N HIS A 19 -6.22 13.94 -28.46
CA HIS A 19 -7.40 13.11 -28.65
C HIS A 19 -8.43 13.36 -27.54
N ASP A 20 -9.70 13.19 -27.88
CA ASP A 20 -10.77 13.22 -26.89
C ASP A 20 -10.64 12.03 -25.92
N ARG A 21 -10.62 12.32 -24.62
CA ARG A 21 -10.42 11.33 -23.57
C ARG A 21 -11.55 10.29 -23.53
N ALA A 22 -12.80 10.71 -23.74
CA ALA A 22 -13.94 9.79 -23.73
C ALA A 22 -13.93 8.86 -24.95
N GLU A 23 -13.52 9.36 -26.12
CA GLU A 23 -13.31 8.56 -27.33
C GLU A 23 -12.20 7.53 -27.12
N LEU A 24 -11.04 7.94 -26.57
CA LEU A 24 -9.94 7.02 -26.25
C LEU A 24 -10.39 5.93 -25.29
N ARG A 25 -11.15 6.28 -24.25
CA ARG A 25 -11.71 5.32 -23.29
C ARG A 25 -12.60 4.29 -23.97
N ALA A 26 -13.51 4.73 -24.84
CA ALA A 26 -14.39 3.85 -25.59
C ALA A 26 -13.61 2.89 -26.52
N ARG A 27 -12.56 3.38 -27.18
CA ARG A 27 -11.69 2.56 -28.04
C ARG A 27 -10.86 1.56 -27.21
N LEU A 28 -10.38 1.94 -26.03
CA LEU A 28 -9.63 1.08 -25.10
C LEU A 28 -10.48 -0.07 -24.55
N ALA A 29 -11.75 0.18 -24.22
CA ALA A 29 -12.69 -0.84 -23.76
C ALA A 29 -12.95 -1.93 -24.81
N ALA A 30 -12.78 -1.61 -26.10
CA ALA A 30 -12.90 -2.56 -27.20
C ALA A 30 -11.61 -3.35 -27.50
N LEU A 31 -10.49 -3.03 -26.85
CA LEU A 31 -9.22 -3.73 -27.00
C LEU A 31 -9.06 -4.84 -25.95
N PRO A 32 -8.56 -6.04 -26.34
CA PRO A 32 -8.15 -7.06 -25.39
C PRO A 32 -7.08 -6.54 -24.42
N GLU A 33 -7.15 -6.95 -23.14
CA GLU A 33 -6.22 -6.52 -22.09
C GLU A 33 -4.75 -6.79 -22.43
N GLU A 34 -4.48 -7.90 -23.14
CA GLU A 34 -3.12 -8.33 -23.52
C GLU A 34 -2.44 -7.42 -24.57
N ARG A 35 -3.13 -6.39 -25.09
CA ARG A 35 -2.61 -5.48 -26.14
C ARG A 35 -2.36 -4.06 -25.64
N GLY A 36 -1.75 -3.93 -24.46
CA GLY A 36 -1.68 -2.67 -23.72
C GLY A 36 -0.52 -1.73 -24.02
N GLY A 37 0.74 -2.15 -23.84
CA GLY A 37 1.88 -1.23 -23.92
C GLY A 37 1.84 -0.13 -22.86
N VAL A 38 2.97 0.56 -22.65
CA VAL A 38 3.15 1.57 -21.59
C VAL A 38 2.09 2.67 -21.66
N GLY A 39 1.78 3.15 -22.88
CA GLY A 39 0.80 4.23 -23.05
C GLY A 39 -0.62 3.89 -22.57
N ARG A 40 -1.06 2.64 -22.73
CA ARG A 40 -2.35 2.20 -22.17
C ARG A 40 -2.31 2.23 -20.65
N GLU A 41 -1.26 1.66 -20.05
CA GLU A 41 -1.14 1.56 -18.58
C GLU A 41 -1.22 2.95 -17.96
N VAL A 42 -0.40 3.88 -18.46
CA VAL A 42 -0.33 5.27 -17.99
C VAL A 42 -1.67 5.99 -18.17
N PHE A 43 -2.28 5.90 -19.35
CA PHE A 43 -3.57 6.54 -19.60
C PHE A 43 -4.66 6.00 -18.67
N THR A 44 -4.75 4.67 -18.50
CA THR A 44 -5.75 4.07 -17.62
C THR A 44 -5.51 4.42 -16.15
N GLN A 45 -4.25 4.50 -15.71
CA GLN A 45 -3.89 4.89 -14.35
C GLN A 45 -4.24 6.37 -14.09
N ALA A 46 -3.93 7.26 -15.04
CA ALA A 46 -4.29 8.68 -14.93
C ALA A 46 -5.81 8.86 -14.86
N GLU A 47 -6.56 8.19 -15.73
CA GLU A 47 -8.03 8.20 -15.73
C GLU A 47 -8.63 7.62 -14.44
N ALA A 48 -7.96 6.66 -13.79
CA ALA A 48 -8.44 6.06 -12.56
C ALA A 48 -8.24 6.94 -11.33
N VAL A 49 -7.12 7.66 -11.27
CA VAL A 49 -6.83 8.60 -10.19
C VAL A 49 -7.61 9.91 -10.37
N PHE A 50 -7.64 10.46 -11.59
CA PHE A 50 -8.26 11.75 -11.90
C PHE A 50 -9.78 11.68 -12.17
N GLY A 51 -10.25 10.54 -12.69
CA GLY A 51 -11.63 10.32 -13.11
C GLY A 51 -12.00 10.97 -14.45
N SER A 52 -13.27 10.83 -14.82
CA SER A 52 -13.75 11.19 -16.17
C SER A 52 -14.15 12.66 -16.35
N ALA A 53 -13.86 13.54 -15.40
CA ALA A 53 -14.26 14.94 -15.51
C ALA A 53 -13.52 15.66 -16.65
N PRO A 54 -14.13 16.69 -17.25
CA PRO A 54 -13.46 17.53 -18.22
C PRO A 54 -12.18 18.13 -17.62
N ALA A 55 -11.09 18.12 -18.40
CA ALA A 55 -9.83 18.79 -18.05
C ALA A 55 -9.24 19.39 -19.31
N THR A 56 -8.44 20.44 -19.14
CA THR A 56 -7.63 20.95 -20.26
C THR A 56 -6.56 19.92 -20.64
N PRO A 57 -6.03 19.95 -21.88
CA PRO A 57 -4.90 19.08 -22.25
C PRO A 57 -3.68 19.28 -21.33
N ALA A 58 -3.39 20.52 -20.93
CA ALA A 58 -2.29 20.84 -20.03
C ALA A 58 -2.46 20.23 -18.63
N GLU A 59 -3.66 20.31 -18.06
CA GLU A 59 -3.95 19.69 -16.76
C GLU A 59 -3.89 18.17 -16.84
N PHE A 60 -4.47 17.59 -17.90
CA PHE A 60 -4.41 16.13 -18.09
C PHE A 60 -2.98 15.64 -18.34
N ALA A 61 -2.11 16.46 -18.93
CA ALA A 61 -0.69 16.14 -19.06
C ALA A 61 0.00 15.99 -17.70
N SER A 62 -0.33 16.81 -16.71
CA SER A 62 0.16 16.64 -15.34
C SER A 62 -0.26 15.29 -14.73
N TRP A 63 -1.50 14.87 -14.97
CA TRP A 63 -2.01 13.56 -14.50
C TRP A 63 -1.38 12.37 -15.23
N LEU A 64 -1.15 12.48 -16.54
CA LEU A 64 -0.39 11.47 -17.29
C LEU A 64 1.06 11.39 -16.80
N HIS A 65 1.68 12.53 -16.51
CA HIS A 65 3.02 12.59 -15.95
C HIS A 65 3.07 11.90 -14.58
N PHE A 66 2.13 12.22 -13.69
CA PHE A 66 2.01 11.57 -12.38
C PHE A 66 1.83 10.06 -12.49
N ALA A 67 0.89 9.60 -13.32
CA ALA A 67 0.66 8.18 -13.55
C ALA A 67 1.89 7.46 -14.11
N ALA A 68 2.61 8.07 -15.06
CA ALA A 68 3.84 7.51 -15.60
C ALA A 68 4.94 7.41 -14.52
N THR A 69 5.09 8.44 -13.68
CA THR A 69 6.04 8.43 -12.56
C THR A 69 5.70 7.33 -11.55
N VAL A 70 4.43 7.22 -11.14
CA VAL A 70 3.94 6.20 -10.20
C VAL A 70 4.17 4.78 -10.70
N LEU A 71 3.97 4.54 -12.00
CA LEU A 71 4.21 3.24 -12.64
C LEU A 71 5.69 2.97 -12.95
N GLY A 72 6.59 3.93 -12.71
CA GLY A 72 8.03 3.80 -12.99
C GLY A 72 8.41 4.01 -14.46
N HIS A 73 7.50 4.48 -15.31
CA HIS A 73 7.70 4.71 -16.74
C HIS A 73 8.36 6.07 -17.01
N ARG A 74 9.61 6.24 -16.55
CA ARG A 74 10.38 7.50 -16.61
C ARG A 74 10.47 8.10 -18.02
N GLU A 75 10.81 7.28 -19.02
CA GLU A 75 10.91 7.75 -20.42
C GLU A 75 9.56 8.27 -20.94
N TYR A 76 8.45 7.64 -20.56
CA TYR A 76 7.12 8.10 -20.94
C TYR A 76 6.77 9.42 -20.25
N ALA A 77 7.10 9.57 -18.96
CA ALA A 77 6.90 10.82 -18.23
C ALA A 77 7.68 11.99 -18.88
N GLU A 78 8.92 11.77 -19.28
CA GLU A 78 9.73 12.76 -20.01
C GLU A 78 9.09 13.14 -21.35
N HIS A 79 8.55 12.15 -22.09
CA HIS A 79 7.82 12.42 -23.34
C HIS A 79 6.52 13.20 -23.12
N VAL A 80 5.81 12.98 -22.01
CA VAL A 80 4.63 13.78 -21.64
C VAL A 80 5.05 15.24 -21.40
N ALA A 81 6.09 15.47 -20.60
CA ALA A 81 6.59 16.81 -20.30
C ALA A 81 7.09 17.55 -21.56
N ALA A 82 7.71 16.83 -22.50
CA ALA A 82 8.12 17.40 -23.78
C ALA A 82 6.93 17.70 -24.71
N ALA A 83 5.87 16.89 -24.66
CA ALA A 83 4.68 17.05 -25.47
C ALA A 83 3.82 18.25 -25.04
N GLU A 84 3.79 18.56 -23.74
CA GLU A 84 3.04 19.68 -23.17
C GLU A 84 3.85 20.42 -22.10
N PRO A 85 4.76 21.33 -22.51
CA PRO A 85 5.56 22.12 -21.56
C PRO A 85 4.74 23.06 -20.67
N GLY A 86 3.47 23.31 -21.01
CA GLY A 86 2.53 24.12 -20.24
C GLY A 86 1.78 23.34 -19.16
N LEU A 87 2.23 22.13 -18.81
CA LEU A 87 1.71 21.39 -17.66
C LEU A 87 1.78 22.26 -16.38
N PRO A 88 0.66 22.46 -15.64
CA PRO A 88 0.61 23.36 -14.49
C PRO A 88 1.48 22.90 -13.31
N TRP A 89 1.78 21.61 -13.23
CA TRP A 89 2.68 21.01 -12.26
C TRP A 89 3.25 19.69 -12.78
N ARG A 90 4.44 19.31 -12.31
CA ARG A 90 5.09 18.03 -12.62
C ARG A 90 5.37 17.23 -11.37
N THR A 91 5.42 15.91 -11.52
CA THR A 91 5.85 15.01 -10.44
C THR A 91 7.36 14.91 -10.44
N VAL A 92 8.00 15.26 -9.32
CA VAL A 92 9.45 15.06 -9.14
C VAL A 92 9.72 13.59 -8.88
N TRP A 93 9.00 12.99 -7.94
CA TRP A 93 8.96 11.57 -7.66
C TRP A 93 7.67 11.20 -6.91
N ALA A 94 7.29 9.93 -6.95
CA ALA A 94 6.12 9.43 -6.23
C ALA A 94 6.30 7.98 -5.79
N TRP A 95 5.95 7.71 -4.54
CA TRP A 95 5.72 6.38 -3.97
C TRP A 95 4.23 6.26 -3.67
N TRP A 96 3.45 5.96 -4.70
CA TRP A 96 1.99 5.96 -4.65
C TRP A 96 1.46 4.61 -5.10
N ARG A 97 0.44 4.07 -4.41
CA ARG A 97 -0.22 2.81 -4.76
C ARG A 97 -0.90 2.95 -6.12
N PRO A 98 -0.48 2.20 -7.17
CA PRO A 98 -1.21 2.18 -8.44
C PRO A 98 -2.64 1.65 -8.26
N VAL A 99 -3.54 2.03 -9.15
CA VAL A 99 -4.89 1.46 -9.13
C VAL A 99 -4.80 -0.01 -9.54
N GLY A 100 -5.47 -0.87 -8.79
CA GLY A 100 -5.43 -2.32 -8.94
C GLY A 100 -4.23 -3.00 -8.26
N ALA A 101 -3.30 -2.23 -7.68
CA ALA A 101 -2.24 -2.79 -6.83
C ALA A 101 -2.73 -2.89 -5.38
N HIS A 102 -2.52 -4.05 -4.75
CA HIS A 102 -2.92 -4.23 -3.35
C HIS A 102 -1.87 -3.69 -2.38
N GLU A 103 -0.58 -3.80 -2.72
CA GLU A 103 0.53 -3.32 -1.90
C GLU A 103 0.83 -1.85 -2.14
N ALA A 104 0.91 -1.08 -1.05
CA ALA A 104 1.54 0.24 -1.02
C ALA A 104 2.94 0.13 -0.40
N ALA A 105 3.91 0.85 -0.96
CA ALA A 105 5.25 0.98 -0.41
C ALA A 105 5.64 2.46 -0.45
N PRO A 106 5.78 3.15 0.70
CA PRO A 106 5.50 2.66 2.04
C PRO A 106 3.99 2.43 2.22
N ASN A 107 3.61 1.52 3.11
CA ASN A 107 2.21 1.33 3.46
C ASN A 107 1.79 2.42 4.46
N LEU A 108 0.99 3.39 4.00
CA LEU A 108 0.52 4.52 4.81
C LEU A 108 -0.90 4.32 5.35
N SER A 109 -1.32 3.06 5.46
CA SER A 109 -2.62 2.71 6.01
C SER A 109 -2.73 3.10 7.48
N GLY A 110 -3.90 3.61 7.84
CA GLY A 110 -4.19 4.10 9.18
C GLY A 110 -3.74 5.55 9.41
N ASP A 111 -3.53 5.91 10.68
CA ASP A 111 -2.97 7.22 11.04
C ASP A 111 -1.58 7.37 10.45
N ARG A 112 -1.35 8.51 9.82
CA ARG A 112 -0.15 8.77 9.03
C ARG A 112 0.28 10.23 9.19
N SER A 113 1.57 10.46 9.02
CA SER A 113 2.12 11.81 8.89
C SER A 113 3.29 11.80 7.94
N ALA A 114 3.51 12.95 7.29
CA ALA A 114 4.72 13.25 6.54
C ALA A 114 5.37 14.47 7.18
N GLU A 115 6.68 14.42 7.39
CA GLU A 115 7.44 15.47 8.07
C GLU A 115 8.80 15.61 7.40
N VAL A 116 9.24 16.85 7.19
CA VAL A 116 10.52 17.14 6.52
C VAL A 116 11.57 17.49 7.56
N TYR A 117 12.74 16.90 7.41
CA TYR A 117 13.88 17.08 8.31
C TYR A 117 15.13 17.43 7.50
N GLU A 118 16.07 18.14 8.10
CA GLU A 118 17.42 18.27 7.60
C GLU A 118 18.38 17.37 8.40
N ALA A 119 19.20 16.59 7.70
CA ALA A 119 20.25 15.78 8.29
C ALA A 119 21.55 15.98 7.49
N ASP A 120 22.61 16.44 8.14
CA ASP A 120 23.90 16.73 7.50
C ASP A 120 23.79 17.63 6.24
N GLY A 121 22.90 18.64 6.28
CA GLY A 121 22.63 19.52 5.14
C GLY A 121 21.83 18.88 3.99
N THR A 122 21.26 17.69 4.21
CA THR A 122 20.41 16.99 3.25
C THR A 122 18.96 16.99 3.73
N PRO A 123 18.03 17.56 2.97
CA PRO A 123 16.61 17.44 3.27
C PRO A 123 16.12 16.00 3.07
N LEU A 124 15.42 15.49 4.07
CA LEU A 124 14.85 14.15 4.11
C LEU A 124 13.35 14.25 4.41
N LEU A 125 12.57 13.34 3.82
CA LEU A 125 11.18 13.15 4.18
C LEU A 125 11.06 11.93 5.08
N LYS A 126 10.51 12.14 6.27
CA LYS A 126 10.04 11.06 7.15
C LYS A 126 8.56 10.85 6.90
N VAL A 127 8.16 9.60 6.68
CA VAL A 127 6.75 9.22 6.61
C VAL A 127 6.47 8.17 7.67
N ARG A 128 5.49 8.45 8.54
CA ARG A 128 5.02 7.58 9.60
C ARG A 128 3.69 6.96 9.20
N ALA A 129 3.49 5.69 9.53
CA ALA A 129 2.17 5.07 9.54
C ALA A 129 1.98 4.29 10.84
N LEU A 130 0.79 4.34 11.43
CA LEU A 130 0.48 3.80 12.76
C LEU A 130 0.95 2.37 12.96
N TRP A 131 0.78 1.56 11.93
CA TRP A 131 1.03 0.13 11.99
C TRP A 131 2.37 -0.26 11.36
N CYS A 132 3.12 0.67 10.76
CA CYS A 132 4.32 0.40 9.95
C CYS A 132 5.57 1.06 10.49
N GLU A 133 6.72 0.55 10.07
CA GLU A 133 7.98 1.26 10.31
C GLU A 133 7.96 2.62 9.60
N ASP A 134 8.51 3.61 10.28
CA ASP A 134 8.81 4.90 9.69
C ASP A 134 9.74 4.70 8.48
N THR A 135 9.36 5.31 7.36
CA THR A 135 10.16 5.26 6.14
C THR A 135 10.77 6.63 5.87
N TRP A 136 12.05 6.64 5.51
CA TRP A 136 12.78 7.86 5.21
C TRP A 136 13.14 7.92 3.73
N PHE A 137 13.00 9.09 3.13
CA PHE A 137 13.34 9.35 1.73
C PHE A 137 14.31 10.51 1.62
N ASP A 138 15.25 10.42 0.69
CA ASP A 138 15.96 11.58 0.17
C ASP A 138 14.94 12.49 -0.55
N LEU A 139 14.76 13.72 -0.07
CA LEU A 139 13.69 14.59 -0.55
C LEU A 139 13.86 14.98 -2.03
N ALA A 140 15.09 15.06 -2.52
CA ALA A 140 15.38 15.47 -3.89
C ALA A 140 15.06 14.36 -4.90
N THR A 141 15.32 13.10 -4.54
CA THR A 141 15.25 11.96 -5.47
C THR A 141 14.11 11.00 -5.19
N GLY A 142 13.53 11.05 -3.99
CA GLY A 142 12.58 10.06 -3.49
C GLY A 142 13.22 8.71 -3.20
N SER A 143 14.55 8.59 -3.14
CA SER A 143 15.18 7.30 -2.87
C SER A 143 15.05 6.94 -1.38
N PRO A 144 14.67 5.69 -1.01
CA PRO A 144 14.62 5.28 0.39
C PRO A 144 15.99 5.39 1.05
N ARG A 145 16.01 5.81 2.31
CA ARG A 145 17.21 5.98 3.13
C ARG A 145 17.02 5.28 4.48
N PRO A 146 18.10 4.80 5.11
CA PRO A 146 18.05 4.44 6.52
C PRO A 146 17.63 5.66 7.35
N ALA A 147 16.97 5.42 8.48
CA ALA A 147 16.72 6.46 9.47
C ALA A 147 18.05 7.11 9.90
N PRO A 148 18.12 8.45 9.99
CA PRO A 148 19.24 9.14 10.62
C PRO A 148 19.42 8.69 12.09
N ALA A 149 20.59 8.97 12.66
CA ALA A 149 20.79 8.73 14.08
C ALA A 149 19.86 9.64 14.91
N GLU A 150 19.45 9.17 16.09
CA GLU A 150 18.71 10.01 17.03
C GLU A 150 19.48 11.31 17.30
N ASP A 151 18.73 12.41 17.41
CA ASP A 151 19.25 13.77 17.67
C ASP A 151 20.19 14.35 16.60
N THR A 152 20.27 13.75 15.40
CA THR A 152 21.04 14.31 14.27
C THR A 152 20.18 14.97 13.19
N THR A 153 18.88 15.12 13.46
CA THR A 153 17.91 15.72 12.54
C THR A 153 17.31 16.97 13.15
N GLU A 154 17.22 18.03 12.36
CA GLU A 154 16.49 19.24 12.73
C GLU A 154 15.22 19.32 11.87
N PRO A 155 14.05 19.70 12.43
CA PRO A 155 12.87 19.97 11.63
C PRO A 155 13.20 20.99 10.54
N TYR A 156 12.77 20.72 9.32
CA TYR A 156 12.95 21.65 8.22
C TYR A 156 12.11 22.90 8.46
N GLU A 157 12.70 24.08 8.30
CA GLU A 157 11.96 25.34 8.40
C GLU A 157 11.04 25.47 7.18
N GLU A 158 9.76 25.23 7.39
CA GLU A 158 8.73 25.44 6.38
C GLU A 158 8.61 26.93 6.07
N ALA A 159 8.83 27.28 4.80
CA ALA A 159 8.50 28.61 4.30
C ALA A 159 7.05 28.58 3.81
N GLU A 160 6.13 29.22 4.54
CA GLU A 160 4.79 29.48 4.01
C GLU A 160 4.91 30.24 2.68
N PRO A 161 4.30 29.73 1.60
CA PRO A 161 4.42 30.38 0.30
C PRO A 161 3.70 31.73 0.32
N ASP A 162 4.32 32.74 -0.31
CA ASP A 162 3.67 34.01 -0.58
C ASP A 162 2.67 33.85 -1.73
N GLY A 163 1.40 33.57 -1.42
CA GLY A 163 0.29 33.50 -2.39
C GLY A 163 -0.39 32.13 -2.48
N PRO A 164 -1.20 31.89 -3.53
CA PRO A 164 -1.93 30.63 -3.67
C PRO A 164 -0.96 29.46 -3.84
N TRP A 165 -1.19 28.36 -3.14
CA TRP A 165 -0.46 27.11 -3.35
C TRP A 165 -1.24 26.14 -4.24
N LEU A 166 -0.55 25.10 -4.71
CA LEU A 166 -1.15 24.09 -5.59
C LEU A 166 -2.31 23.38 -4.89
N PHE A 167 -3.46 23.33 -5.55
CA PHE A 167 -4.72 22.72 -5.07
C PHE A 167 -5.36 23.39 -3.83
N ASP A 168 -5.07 24.66 -3.58
CA ASP A 168 -5.84 25.43 -2.60
C ASP A 168 -7.30 25.60 -3.04
N GLY A 169 -8.22 25.42 -2.09
CA GLY A 169 -9.66 25.59 -2.30
C GLY A 169 -10.15 27.04 -2.28
N ASP A 170 -9.30 28.03 -1.98
CA ASP A 170 -9.67 29.44 -2.01
C ASP A 170 -10.07 29.91 -3.43
N ASP A 171 -11.11 30.74 -3.54
CA ASP A 171 -11.59 31.29 -4.82
C ASP A 171 -10.50 32.09 -5.56
N ASP A 172 -9.54 32.66 -4.83
CA ASP A 172 -8.39 33.39 -5.38
C ASP A 172 -7.28 32.45 -5.90
N SER A 173 -7.37 31.16 -5.61
CA SER A 173 -6.45 30.11 -6.04
C SER A 173 -6.85 29.48 -7.38
N TRP A 174 -5.93 28.74 -7.99
CA TRP A 174 -6.11 28.16 -9.32
C TRP A 174 -7.20 27.09 -9.33
N ALA A 175 -8.08 27.17 -10.32
CA ALA A 175 -9.11 26.17 -10.61
C ALA A 175 -8.47 24.92 -11.23
N LEU A 176 -7.72 24.19 -10.40
CA LEU A 176 -7.13 22.89 -10.69
C LEU A 176 -7.93 21.81 -9.98
N ARG A 177 -7.93 20.62 -10.56
CA ARG A 177 -8.63 19.49 -9.98
C ARG A 177 -7.64 18.54 -9.32
N HIS A 178 -7.98 18.03 -8.15
CA HIS A 178 -7.16 17.09 -7.40
C HIS A 178 -8.00 15.91 -6.87
N PRO A 179 -7.37 14.77 -6.54
CA PRO A 179 -8.03 13.72 -5.79
C PRO A 179 -8.47 14.25 -4.43
N ASP A 180 -9.69 13.88 -4.00
CA ASP A 180 -10.31 14.24 -2.70
C ASP A 180 -9.39 13.99 -1.49
N ALA A 181 -8.40 13.09 -1.63
CA ALA A 181 -7.47 12.72 -0.56
C ALA A 181 -6.19 13.57 -0.50
N TRP A 182 -5.94 14.44 -1.47
CA TRP A 182 -4.80 15.38 -1.42
C TRP A 182 -5.28 16.62 -0.67
N GLU A 183 -4.94 16.69 0.63
CA GLU A 183 -5.23 17.83 1.49
C GLU A 183 -4.09 18.87 1.44
N GLU A 184 -3.86 19.56 2.57
CA GLU A 184 -2.84 20.60 2.76
C GLU A 184 -1.43 20.02 2.54
N PRO A 185 -0.70 20.49 1.51
CA PRO A 185 0.64 20.02 1.24
C PRO A 185 1.66 20.63 2.20
N ILE A 186 2.80 19.96 2.34
CA ILE A 186 3.97 20.56 3.00
C ILE A 186 4.73 21.39 1.96
N PRO A 187 4.81 22.72 2.09
CA PRO A 187 5.53 23.56 1.14
C PRO A 187 7.04 23.36 1.28
N LEU A 188 7.73 23.37 0.13
CA LEU A 188 9.17 23.23 0.01
C LEU A 188 9.74 24.37 -0.84
N ASP A 189 11.06 24.55 -0.77
CA ASP A 189 11.77 25.51 -1.61
C ASP A 189 11.53 25.28 -3.11
N GLY A 190 11.34 26.39 -3.83
CA GLY A 190 11.26 26.43 -5.30
C GLY A 190 9.91 26.00 -5.87
N GLY A 191 8.81 26.24 -5.15
CA GLY A 191 7.47 25.89 -5.61
C GLY A 191 7.21 24.38 -5.62
N ARG A 192 7.87 23.65 -4.73
CA ARG A 192 7.69 22.21 -4.55
C ARG A 192 6.79 21.94 -3.36
N TYR A 193 6.08 20.82 -3.42
CA TYR A 193 5.10 20.45 -2.42
C TYR A 193 5.16 18.94 -2.15
N VAL A 194 5.09 18.55 -0.90
CA VAL A 194 4.88 17.15 -0.50
C VAL A 194 3.39 16.91 -0.32
N PHE A 195 2.85 15.97 -1.10
CA PHE A 195 1.50 15.44 -0.92
C PHE A 195 1.57 14.03 -0.35
N HIS A 196 0.70 13.71 0.61
CA HIS A 196 0.60 12.37 1.17
C HIS A 196 -0.84 12.01 1.52
N ASP A 197 -1.20 10.75 1.37
CA ASP A 197 -2.43 10.15 1.86
C ASP A 197 -2.21 8.65 2.18
N ALA A 198 -3.28 7.88 2.36
CA ALA A 198 -3.19 6.44 2.64
C ALA A 198 -2.52 5.62 1.53
N ARG A 199 -2.63 6.11 0.29
CA ARG A 199 -2.14 5.46 -0.93
C ARG A 199 -0.67 5.77 -1.16
N GLY A 200 -0.13 6.83 -0.58
CA GLY A 200 1.30 7.06 -0.61
C GLY A 200 1.72 8.51 -0.47
N VAL A 201 2.88 8.81 -1.04
CA VAL A 201 3.54 10.12 -0.93
C VAL A 201 4.16 10.53 -2.26
N ALA A 202 4.09 11.82 -2.58
CA ALA A 202 4.64 12.37 -3.80
C ALA A 202 5.21 13.77 -3.56
N VAL A 203 6.26 14.10 -4.31
CA VAL A 203 6.73 15.48 -4.45
C VAL A 203 6.38 15.97 -5.83
N VAL A 204 5.69 17.11 -5.86
CA VAL A 204 5.34 17.80 -7.09
C VAL A 204 5.97 19.18 -7.12
N GLU A 205 6.17 19.71 -8.32
CA GLU A 205 6.72 21.03 -8.57
C GLU A 205 5.75 21.80 -9.44
N GLN A 206 5.38 22.99 -8.99
CA GLN A 206 4.50 23.88 -9.72
C GLN A 206 5.20 24.51 -10.93
N ASN A 207 4.41 24.90 -11.93
CA ASN A 207 4.90 25.63 -13.09
C ASN A 207 4.30 27.04 -13.09
N ASP A 208 5.00 27.98 -12.43
CA ASP A 208 4.56 29.38 -12.30
C ASP A 208 4.24 30.04 -13.66
N THR A 209 4.97 29.66 -14.71
CA THR A 209 4.74 30.22 -16.06
C THR A 209 3.43 29.73 -16.66
N ALA A 210 3.09 28.45 -16.47
CA ALA A 210 1.80 27.92 -16.92
C ALA A 210 0.64 28.45 -16.05
N LEU A 211 0.89 28.62 -14.75
CA LEU A 211 -0.11 29.05 -13.77
C LEU A 211 -0.43 30.55 -13.82
N ALA A 212 0.47 31.38 -14.35
CA ALA A 212 0.28 32.83 -14.44
C ALA A 212 -1.00 33.26 -15.17
N ASP A 213 -1.42 32.48 -16.19
CA ASP A 213 -2.63 32.73 -16.98
C ASP A 213 -3.74 31.69 -16.69
N TRP A 214 -3.60 30.89 -15.63
CA TRP A 214 -4.56 29.83 -15.31
C TRP A 214 -5.82 30.40 -14.68
N PRO A 215 -7.02 29.85 -14.99
CA PRO A 215 -8.25 30.29 -14.35
C PRO A 215 -8.18 30.17 -12.82
N THR A 216 -8.67 31.19 -12.11
CA THR A 216 -8.92 31.12 -10.67
C THR A 216 -10.33 30.61 -10.39
N GLY A 217 -10.57 30.18 -9.15
CA GLY A 217 -11.88 29.71 -8.70
C GLY A 217 -11.80 28.57 -7.68
N GLY A 218 -10.64 28.36 -7.06
CA GLY A 218 -10.41 27.31 -6.09
C GLY A 218 -10.30 25.93 -6.70
N ALA A 219 -9.50 25.09 -6.05
CA ALA A 219 -9.30 23.73 -6.49
C ALA A 219 -10.58 22.90 -6.34
N ASP A 220 -10.89 22.10 -7.36
CA ASP A 220 -12.01 21.19 -7.36
C ASP A 220 -11.61 19.87 -6.69
N SER A 221 -12.07 19.69 -5.44
CA SER A 221 -11.94 18.46 -4.66
C SER A 221 -13.08 17.47 -4.90
N SER A 222 -14.02 17.76 -5.82
CA SER A 222 -15.16 16.89 -6.06
C SER A 222 -14.69 15.48 -6.44
N ARG A 223 -15.21 14.48 -5.70
CA ARG A 223 -14.86 13.07 -5.89
C ARG A 223 -14.89 12.73 -7.37
N PRO A 224 -13.80 12.16 -7.92
CA PRO A 224 -13.77 11.73 -9.31
C PRO A 224 -14.98 10.85 -9.59
N THR A 225 -15.80 11.20 -10.59
CA THR A 225 -16.80 10.26 -11.09
C THR A 225 -16.02 9.14 -11.78
N PRO A 226 -16.08 7.89 -11.30
CA PRO A 226 -15.45 6.78 -11.99
C PRO A 226 -16.08 6.68 -13.37
N ALA A 227 -15.29 6.45 -14.40
CA ALA A 227 -15.89 6.19 -15.71
C ALA A 227 -16.72 4.90 -15.61
N ASP A 228 -18.03 4.99 -15.87
CA ASP A 228 -18.95 3.85 -15.82
C ASP A 228 -18.40 2.66 -16.62
N GLY A 229 -18.28 1.49 -15.97
CA GLY A 229 -18.06 0.20 -16.63
C GLY A 229 -16.69 -0.03 -17.31
N GLY A 230 -15.65 0.73 -16.99
CA GLY A 230 -14.32 0.58 -17.61
C GLY A 230 -13.40 -0.42 -16.90
N PRO A 231 -12.63 -1.26 -17.64
CA PRO A 231 -11.70 -2.20 -17.04
C PRO A 231 -10.52 -1.44 -16.43
N TRP A 232 -10.37 -1.52 -15.11
CA TRP A 232 -9.13 -1.09 -14.47
C TRP A 232 -8.03 -1.99 -15.00
N PHE A 233 -7.08 -1.41 -15.72
CA PHE A 233 -5.87 -2.13 -16.04
C PHE A 233 -5.26 -2.54 -14.70
N ARG A 234 -5.26 -3.85 -14.42
CA ARG A 234 -4.41 -4.43 -13.39
C ARG A 234 -3.01 -4.38 -13.97
N PRO A 235 -2.10 -3.54 -13.45
CA PRO A 235 -0.71 -3.68 -13.82
C PRO A 235 -0.30 -5.13 -13.59
N GLY A 236 0.76 -5.57 -14.26
CA GLY A 236 1.39 -6.86 -13.98
C GLY A 236 1.82 -7.07 -12.53
N THR A 237 1.45 -6.18 -11.60
CA THR A 237 1.28 -6.37 -10.17
C THR A 237 0.22 -7.45 -9.88
N ARG A 238 0.41 -8.66 -10.42
CA ARG A 238 0.03 -9.81 -9.61
C ARG A 238 0.80 -9.63 -8.32
N ASN A 239 0.10 -9.76 -7.20
CA ASN A 239 0.73 -9.96 -5.91
C ASN A 239 1.87 -10.99 -6.05
N ALA A 240 2.80 -11.02 -5.09
CA ALA A 240 3.73 -12.12 -5.03
C ALA A 240 2.95 -13.43 -4.80
N ASP A 241 2.46 -14.05 -5.87
CA ASP A 241 1.81 -15.34 -5.88
C ASP A 241 2.94 -16.36 -5.90
N GLY A 242 3.32 -16.82 -4.70
CA GLY A 242 4.54 -17.59 -4.54
C GLY A 242 4.78 -18.01 -3.09
N PRO A 243 5.86 -18.76 -2.83
CA PRO A 243 6.24 -19.11 -1.46
C PRO A 243 6.62 -17.88 -0.65
N LEU A 244 6.56 -18.00 0.68
CA LEU A 244 7.19 -17.05 1.57
C LEU A 244 8.71 -17.08 1.35
N THR A 245 9.31 -15.91 1.20
CA THR A 245 10.76 -15.74 1.03
C THR A 245 11.23 -14.63 1.95
N ALA A 246 12.54 -14.57 2.21
CA ALA A 246 13.13 -13.50 3.01
C ALA A 246 12.78 -12.12 2.45
N ALA A 247 13.02 -11.92 1.15
CA ALA A 247 12.75 -10.65 0.46
C ALA A 247 11.27 -10.25 0.51
N ARG A 248 10.35 -11.23 0.44
CA ARG A 248 8.91 -10.97 0.55
C ARG A 248 8.53 -10.48 1.95
N LEU A 249 8.97 -11.18 3.00
CA LEU A 249 8.65 -10.77 4.36
C LEU A 249 9.35 -9.46 4.75
N ASP A 250 10.61 -9.29 4.37
CA ASP A 250 11.35 -8.04 4.61
C ASP A 250 10.71 -6.86 3.88
N GLY A 251 10.15 -7.06 2.68
CA GLY A 251 9.44 -6.02 1.95
C GLY A 251 8.10 -5.62 2.60
N VAL A 252 7.42 -6.55 3.26
CA VAL A 252 6.10 -6.30 3.89
C VAL A 252 6.22 -5.76 5.31
N PHE A 253 7.15 -6.28 6.10
CA PHE A 253 7.29 -5.98 7.52
C PHE A 253 8.48 -5.08 7.86
N GLY A 254 9.47 -4.98 6.96
CA GLY A 254 10.77 -4.41 7.25
C GLY A 254 11.76 -5.46 7.77
N PRO A 255 13.04 -5.42 7.36
CA PRO A 255 14.03 -6.44 7.71
C PRO A 255 14.32 -6.52 9.21
N SER A 256 14.15 -5.42 9.95
CA SER A 256 14.30 -5.32 11.42
C SER A 256 13.19 -6.05 12.18
N TRP A 257 12.05 -6.30 11.52
CA TRP A 257 10.83 -6.87 12.11
C TRP A 257 10.59 -8.30 11.68
N VAL A 258 11.55 -8.94 11.00
CA VAL A 258 11.46 -10.36 10.64
C VAL A 258 12.54 -11.15 11.38
N VAL A 259 12.12 -12.06 12.25
CA VAL A 259 13.01 -12.94 13.00
C VAL A 259 13.26 -14.22 12.21
N ARG A 260 14.54 -14.54 11.99
CA ARG A 260 15.00 -15.80 11.40
C ARG A 260 15.79 -16.57 12.44
N VAL A 261 15.48 -17.86 12.60
CA VAL A 261 16.12 -18.71 13.61
C VAL A 261 17.19 -19.56 12.93
N PRO A 262 18.47 -19.44 13.30
CA PRO A 262 19.52 -20.28 12.75
C PRO A 262 19.19 -21.76 12.89
N PRO A 263 19.50 -22.62 11.90
CA PRO A 263 19.17 -24.04 11.97
C PRO A 263 19.73 -24.78 13.20
N ALA A 264 20.82 -24.28 13.77
CA ALA A 264 21.47 -24.82 14.98
C ALA A 264 20.72 -24.47 16.27
N ASP A 265 19.91 -23.41 16.26
CA ASP A 265 19.15 -22.92 17.41
C ASP A 265 17.70 -23.45 17.40
N LEU A 266 17.28 -24.10 16.30
CA LEU A 266 15.98 -24.75 16.21
C LEU A 266 15.94 -25.99 17.13
N PRO A 267 14.90 -26.15 17.97
CA PRO A 267 14.78 -27.31 18.85
C PRO A 267 14.83 -28.65 18.09
N ASP A 268 15.49 -29.65 18.67
CA ASP A 268 15.54 -31.01 18.12
C ASP A 268 14.14 -31.64 17.99
N ALA A 269 13.23 -31.25 18.89
CA ALA A 269 11.84 -31.71 18.85
C ALA A 269 11.12 -31.28 17.57
N LEU A 270 11.45 -30.11 17.01
CA LEU A 270 10.86 -29.60 15.77
C LEU A 270 11.37 -30.41 14.58
N THR A 271 10.64 -31.43 14.18
CA THR A 271 11.02 -32.36 13.11
C THR A 271 10.32 -32.05 11.78
N HIS A 272 9.29 -31.19 11.79
CA HIS A 272 8.60 -30.79 10.58
C HIS A 272 9.49 -29.93 9.67
N ALA A 273 10.02 -30.54 8.60
CA ALA A 273 11.00 -29.91 7.71
C ALA A 273 10.53 -28.57 7.10
N PRO A 274 9.28 -28.43 6.59
CA PRO A 274 8.81 -27.14 6.06
C PRO A 274 8.84 -26.01 7.11
N THR A 275 8.45 -26.30 8.36
CA THR A 275 8.50 -25.30 9.44
C THR A 275 9.94 -24.89 9.75
N ARG A 276 10.89 -25.85 9.76
CA ARG A 276 12.32 -25.54 9.95
C ARG A 276 12.85 -24.63 8.83
N THR A 277 12.52 -24.93 7.57
CA THR A 277 12.92 -24.12 6.42
C THR A 277 12.31 -22.71 6.49
N LEU A 278 11.02 -22.60 6.80
CA LEU A 278 10.34 -21.31 6.96
C LEU A 278 11.06 -20.45 8.01
N LEU A 279 11.30 -21.00 9.20
CA LEU A 279 11.95 -20.28 10.31
C LEU A 279 13.38 -19.86 10.00
N ALA A 280 14.13 -20.69 9.27
CA ALA A 280 15.54 -20.43 8.97
C ALA A 280 15.73 -19.48 7.79
N GLU A 281 14.91 -19.59 6.75
CA GLU A 281 15.11 -18.89 5.48
C GLU A 281 14.19 -17.67 5.34
N ALA A 282 12.88 -17.83 5.54
CA ALA A 282 11.93 -16.72 5.36
C ALA A 282 11.80 -15.87 6.63
N GLY A 283 11.56 -16.51 7.78
CA GLY A 283 11.38 -15.90 9.09
C GLY A 283 9.91 -15.76 9.53
N LEU A 284 9.72 -15.12 10.69
CA LEU A 284 8.42 -14.76 11.27
C LEU A 284 8.36 -13.24 11.53
N PRO A 285 7.20 -12.58 11.35
CA PRO A 285 7.04 -11.21 11.78
C PRO A 285 7.16 -11.13 13.31
N ARG A 286 8.01 -10.23 13.80
CA ARG A 286 8.22 -9.98 15.24
C ARG A 286 6.97 -9.43 15.90
N HIS A 287 6.31 -8.54 15.18
CA HIS A 287 5.05 -7.93 15.58
C HIS A 287 4.23 -7.61 14.32
N TRP A 288 2.92 -7.76 14.44
CA TRP A 288 1.93 -7.40 13.44
C TRP A 288 0.76 -6.74 14.18
N ALA A 289 0.15 -5.71 13.59
CA ALA A 289 -1.05 -5.09 14.16
C ALA A 289 -1.94 -4.50 13.07
N ALA A 290 -3.24 -4.49 13.36
CA ALA A 290 -4.29 -3.86 12.57
C ALA A 290 -5.49 -3.59 13.49
N GLY A 291 -5.98 -2.34 13.51
CA GLY A 291 -7.10 -1.94 14.35
C GLY A 291 -6.83 -2.23 15.84
N VAL A 292 -7.74 -2.96 16.49
CA VAL A 292 -7.62 -3.36 17.91
C VAL A 292 -6.91 -4.70 18.12
N THR A 293 -6.34 -5.27 17.06
CA THR A 293 -5.71 -6.60 17.11
C THR A 293 -4.22 -6.52 16.84
N SER A 294 -3.45 -7.34 17.54
CA SER A 294 -2.01 -7.47 17.29
C SER A 294 -1.53 -8.89 17.52
N PHE A 295 -0.37 -9.18 16.97
CA PHE A 295 0.39 -10.40 17.20
C PHE A 295 1.81 -10.00 17.59
N ALA A 296 2.35 -10.64 18.62
CA ALA A 296 3.76 -10.51 18.99
C ALA A 296 4.40 -11.89 19.14
N LEU A 297 5.66 -12.02 18.69
CA LEU A 297 6.45 -13.21 19.00
C LEU A 297 6.69 -13.33 20.49
N ALA A 298 6.73 -14.57 20.98
CA ALA A 298 7.04 -14.85 22.37
C ALA A 298 8.47 -14.43 22.69
N ASP A 299 8.69 -13.89 23.90
CA ASP A 299 10.03 -13.55 24.41
C ASP A 299 10.99 -14.75 24.33
N GLU A 300 10.49 -15.93 24.69
CA GLU A 300 11.16 -17.22 24.50
C GLU A 300 10.50 -17.99 23.34
N LEU A 301 10.87 -17.61 22.11
CA LEU A 301 10.41 -18.26 20.89
C LEU A 301 10.77 -19.75 20.88
N LEU A 302 9.78 -20.60 20.58
CA LEU A 302 9.84 -22.07 20.55
C LEU A 302 10.08 -22.72 21.93
N ALA A 303 9.80 -22.02 23.03
CA ALA A 303 9.76 -22.64 24.34
C ALA A 303 8.70 -23.77 24.42
N PRO A 304 8.93 -24.83 25.22
CA PRO A 304 7.95 -25.90 25.39
C PRO A 304 6.63 -25.39 25.99
N GLY A 305 5.53 -25.69 25.31
CA GLY A 305 4.16 -25.42 25.72
C GLY A 305 3.39 -26.68 26.10
N PRO A 306 2.06 -26.57 26.24
CA PRO A 306 1.18 -27.70 26.52
C PRO A 306 1.38 -28.84 25.53
N GLU A 307 1.34 -30.07 26.04
CA GLU A 307 1.39 -31.30 25.21
C GLU A 307 2.60 -31.40 24.27
N GLY A 308 3.70 -30.70 24.58
CA GLY A 308 4.91 -30.69 23.77
C GLY A 308 4.84 -29.81 22.52
N LEU A 309 3.81 -28.98 22.39
CA LEU A 309 3.77 -27.91 21.39
C LEU A 309 4.85 -26.87 21.67
N LEU A 310 5.25 -26.09 20.66
CA LEU A 310 6.26 -25.05 20.80
C LEU A 310 5.59 -23.67 20.73
N ARG A 311 5.87 -22.80 21.70
CA ARG A 311 5.28 -21.45 21.74
C ARG A 311 5.82 -20.58 20.61
N VAL A 312 4.94 -19.93 19.87
CA VAL A 312 5.31 -19.02 18.76
C VAL A 312 5.16 -17.57 19.20
N GLY A 313 4.02 -17.24 19.81
CA GLY A 313 3.68 -15.87 20.16
C GLY A 313 2.31 -15.79 20.80
N GLU A 314 1.71 -14.61 20.73
CA GLU A 314 0.37 -14.35 21.24
C GLU A 314 -0.35 -13.30 20.40
N PHE A 315 -1.66 -13.45 20.31
CA PHE A 315 -2.55 -12.43 19.81
C PHE A 315 -3.08 -11.59 20.96
N ASP A 316 -3.06 -10.28 20.79
CA ASP A 316 -4.00 -9.38 21.45
C ASP A 316 -5.24 -9.28 20.55
N LEU A 317 -6.39 -9.69 21.07
CA LEU A 317 -7.69 -9.64 20.39
C LEU A 317 -8.57 -8.51 20.98
N GLY A 318 -7.94 -7.50 21.57
CA GLY A 318 -8.59 -6.32 22.14
C GLY A 318 -9.23 -6.60 23.50
N TYR A 319 -10.53 -6.91 23.52
CA TYR A 319 -11.33 -6.97 24.75
C TYR A 319 -11.35 -8.35 25.43
N CYS A 320 -10.52 -9.27 24.97
CA CYS A 320 -10.43 -10.65 25.47
C CYS A 320 -9.05 -10.93 26.05
N ASP A 321 -8.93 -12.02 26.81
CA ASP A 321 -7.61 -12.49 27.23
C ASP A 321 -6.75 -12.82 25.98
N PRO A 322 -5.43 -12.55 26.02
CA PRO A 322 -4.54 -12.85 24.91
C PRO A 322 -4.60 -14.33 24.50
N GLY A 323 -4.59 -14.57 23.19
CA GLY A 323 -4.57 -15.90 22.62
C GLY A 323 -3.13 -16.37 22.39
N GLU A 324 -2.66 -17.38 23.12
CA GLU A 324 -1.31 -17.91 22.94
C GLU A 324 -1.22 -18.85 21.74
N VAL A 325 -0.28 -18.57 20.85
CA VAL A 325 -0.09 -19.30 19.59
C VAL A 325 1.02 -20.34 19.73
N PHE A 326 0.73 -21.57 19.32
CA PHE A 326 1.65 -22.70 19.37
C PHE A 326 1.78 -23.39 18.02
N VAL A 327 2.94 -24.01 17.78
CA VAL A 327 3.18 -24.87 16.61
C VAL A 327 3.46 -26.30 17.03
N HIS A 328 2.84 -27.26 16.33
CA HIS A 328 3.06 -28.68 16.56
C HIS A 328 4.38 -29.14 15.93
N PRO A 329 5.32 -29.69 16.71
CA PRO A 329 6.70 -29.90 16.25
C PRO A 329 6.86 -30.89 15.09
N ALA A 330 5.95 -31.87 14.95
CA ALA A 330 6.06 -32.90 13.91
C ALA A 330 5.23 -32.61 12.64
N THR A 331 4.22 -31.75 12.74
CA THR A 331 3.24 -31.51 11.64
C THR A 331 3.25 -30.06 11.17
N GLY A 332 3.83 -29.15 11.95
CA GLY A 332 3.80 -27.72 11.68
C GLY A 332 2.45 -27.05 11.94
N ALA A 333 1.41 -27.81 12.32
CA ALA A 333 0.07 -27.29 12.57
C ALA A 333 0.08 -26.23 13.67
N VAL A 334 -0.66 -25.15 13.47
CA VAL A 334 -0.72 -24.04 14.42
C VAL A 334 -2.03 -24.10 15.18
N GLY A 335 -1.94 -23.95 16.50
CA GLY A 335 -3.08 -23.89 17.39
C GLY A 335 -3.04 -22.68 18.30
N LEU A 336 -4.21 -22.33 18.83
CA LEU A 336 -4.39 -21.24 19.78
C LEU A 336 -4.88 -21.79 21.13
N ARG A 337 -4.35 -21.26 22.23
CA ARG A 337 -4.96 -21.37 23.55
C ARG A 337 -5.53 -20.02 23.94
N GLN A 338 -6.81 -19.97 24.32
CA GLN A 338 -7.41 -18.76 24.87
C GLN A 338 -8.04 -19.08 26.23
N PRO A 339 -7.42 -18.64 27.35
CA PRO A 339 -7.83 -19.06 28.69
C PRO A 339 -9.28 -18.68 29.06
N ASP A 340 -9.75 -17.51 28.65
CA ASP A 340 -11.11 -17.01 28.93
C ASP A 340 -12.21 -17.73 28.14
N GLY A 341 -11.86 -18.46 27.08
CA GLY A 341 -12.79 -19.16 26.20
C GLY A 341 -13.58 -18.25 25.25
N SER A 342 -13.13 -17.01 25.01
CA SER A 342 -13.86 -16.06 24.16
C SER A 342 -14.02 -16.53 22.71
N HIS A 343 -13.03 -17.23 22.13
CA HIS A 343 -13.08 -17.78 20.76
C HIS A 343 -12.75 -19.29 20.72
N GLY A 344 -13.09 -20.03 21.78
CA GLY A 344 -12.71 -21.45 21.86
C GLY A 344 -13.18 -22.17 23.14
N PRO A 345 -12.65 -23.38 23.41
CA PRO A 345 -13.08 -24.21 24.54
C PRO A 345 -12.73 -23.65 25.94
N GLY A 346 -11.86 -22.64 26.03
CA GLY A 346 -11.39 -22.06 27.29
C GLY A 346 -10.37 -22.92 28.04
N GLY A 347 -9.77 -22.33 29.08
CA GLY A 347 -8.80 -23.00 29.95
C GLY A 347 -7.49 -23.38 29.24
N ASP A 348 -7.00 -24.59 29.51
CA ASP A 348 -5.68 -25.05 29.03
C ASP A 348 -5.71 -25.69 27.62
N ALA A 349 -6.88 -25.82 27.00
CA ALA A 349 -7.03 -26.52 25.73
C ALA A 349 -6.54 -25.68 24.54
N VAL A 350 -5.65 -26.27 23.75
CA VAL A 350 -5.22 -25.72 22.45
C VAL A 350 -6.15 -26.24 21.36
N PHE A 351 -6.71 -25.34 20.55
CA PHE A 351 -7.56 -25.69 19.42
C PHE A 351 -6.88 -25.35 18.08
N PRO A 352 -7.19 -26.07 16.99
CA PRO A 352 -6.58 -25.82 15.67
C PRO A 352 -6.93 -24.43 15.13
N LEU A 353 -5.91 -23.70 14.67
CA LEU A 353 -6.06 -22.36 14.10
C LEU A 353 -5.86 -22.36 12.58
N VAL A 354 -4.75 -22.94 12.09
CA VAL A 354 -4.45 -23.11 10.64
C VAL A 354 -3.62 -24.38 10.43
N ARG A 355 -3.61 -24.88 9.19
CA ARG A 355 -2.98 -26.17 8.87
C ARG A 355 -1.47 -26.24 9.14
N ASP A 356 -0.75 -25.13 8.97
CA ASP A 356 0.69 -25.05 9.18
C ASP A 356 1.19 -23.61 9.42
N LEU A 357 2.46 -23.48 9.83
CA LEU A 357 3.08 -22.19 10.10
C LEU A 357 3.27 -21.31 8.85
N ASP A 358 3.37 -21.89 7.64
CA ASP A 358 3.45 -21.09 6.40
C ASP A 358 2.11 -20.38 6.16
N CYS A 359 0.98 -21.08 6.36
CA CYS A 359 -0.35 -20.50 6.24
C CYS A 359 -0.60 -19.42 7.29
N PHE A 360 -0.17 -19.68 8.53
CA PHE A 360 -0.26 -18.69 9.61
C PHE A 360 0.41 -17.37 9.21
N VAL A 361 1.66 -17.44 8.74
CA VAL A 361 2.41 -16.24 8.34
C VAL A 361 1.80 -15.58 7.10
N ARG A 362 1.29 -16.36 6.13
CA ARG A 362 0.58 -15.82 4.96
C ARG A 362 -0.72 -15.10 5.31
N PHE A 363 -1.43 -15.51 6.35
CA PHE A 363 -2.61 -14.78 6.82
C PHE A 363 -2.21 -13.41 7.40
N LEU A 364 -1.19 -13.36 8.27
CA LEU A 364 -0.68 -12.09 8.82
C LEU A 364 -0.14 -11.16 7.72
N GLU A 365 0.67 -11.72 6.81
CA GLU A 365 1.19 -11.00 5.64
C GLU A 365 0.07 -10.54 4.71
N GLY A 366 -0.95 -11.37 4.50
CA GLY A 366 -2.13 -11.07 3.70
C GLY A 366 -2.86 -9.83 4.18
N VAL A 367 -3.11 -9.73 5.49
CA VAL A 367 -3.72 -8.53 6.10
C VAL A 367 -2.85 -7.31 5.82
N ARG A 368 -1.54 -7.42 6.07
CA ARG A 368 -0.62 -6.30 5.89
C ARG A 368 -0.58 -5.78 4.45
N ARG A 369 -0.62 -6.69 3.48
CA ARG A 369 -0.60 -6.36 2.06
C ARG A 369 -1.89 -5.74 1.56
N HIS A 370 -3.03 -6.18 2.08
CA HIS A 370 -4.34 -5.73 1.58
C HIS A 370 -4.93 -4.58 2.39
N MET A 371 -4.32 -4.21 3.53
CA MET A 371 -4.79 -3.14 4.41
C MET A 371 -5.16 -1.86 3.63
N GLY A 372 -4.26 -1.38 2.77
CA GLY A 372 -4.48 -0.14 2.02
C GLY A 372 -5.59 -0.22 0.98
N VAL A 373 -5.81 -1.38 0.35
CA VAL A 373 -6.91 -1.56 -0.61
C VAL A 373 -8.25 -1.86 0.08
N CYS A 374 -8.24 -2.32 1.32
CA CYS A 374 -9.46 -2.56 2.09
C CYS A 374 -9.99 -1.28 2.74
N TRP A 375 -9.13 -0.48 3.38
CA TRP A 375 -9.51 0.79 3.99
C TRP A 375 -9.63 1.94 2.98
N ASP A 376 -8.72 2.02 2.01
CA ASP A 376 -8.63 3.12 1.06
C ASP A 376 -8.70 2.65 -0.41
N PRO A 377 -9.75 1.90 -0.81
CA PRO A 377 -9.90 1.44 -2.19
C PRO A 377 -10.02 2.63 -3.15
N TYR A 378 -9.48 2.46 -4.35
CA TYR A 378 -9.89 3.28 -5.48
C TYR A 378 -11.31 2.87 -5.91
N PRO A 379 -12.07 3.77 -6.56
CA PRO A 379 -13.37 3.41 -7.08
C PRO A 379 -13.30 2.19 -8.00
N GLY A 380 -14.15 1.19 -7.73
CA GLY A 380 -14.21 -0.06 -8.50
C GLY A 380 -13.16 -1.12 -8.12
N GLU A 381 -12.28 -0.85 -7.15
CA GLU A 381 -11.53 -1.91 -6.48
C GLU A 381 -12.44 -2.68 -5.52
N GLU A 382 -12.27 -4.00 -5.49
CA GLU A 382 -13.03 -4.92 -4.63
C GLU A 382 -12.13 -5.41 -3.49
N GLY A 383 -11.42 -4.49 -2.81
CA GLY A 383 -10.32 -4.81 -1.89
C GLY A 383 -10.65 -5.88 -0.86
N VAL A 384 -11.79 -5.75 -0.18
CA VAL A 384 -12.26 -6.74 0.80
C VAL A 384 -12.53 -8.11 0.16
N LYS A 385 -13.21 -8.15 -0.99
CA LYS A 385 -13.50 -9.43 -1.67
C LYS A 385 -12.22 -10.08 -2.21
N ASP A 386 -11.29 -9.28 -2.72
CA ASP A 386 -10.00 -9.72 -3.23
C ASP A 386 -9.16 -10.31 -2.09
N PHE A 387 -9.12 -9.64 -0.92
CA PHE A 387 -8.47 -10.12 0.29
C PHE A 387 -9.04 -11.45 0.78
N LEU A 388 -10.37 -11.53 0.97
CA LEU A 388 -11.02 -12.76 1.45
C LEU A 388 -10.80 -13.94 0.50
N ARG A 389 -10.81 -13.69 -0.82
CA ARG A 389 -10.46 -14.72 -1.82
C ARG A 389 -9.01 -15.18 -1.67
N ALA A 390 -8.06 -14.25 -1.50
CA ALA A 390 -6.65 -14.59 -1.31
C ALA A 390 -6.42 -15.41 -0.03
N MET A 391 -7.12 -15.10 1.07
CA MET A 391 -7.01 -15.88 2.32
C MET A 391 -7.64 -17.27 2.18
N ALA A 392 -8.76 -17.40 1.47
CA ALA A 392 -9.35 -18.70 1.16
C ALA A 392 -8.42 -19.58 0.29
N GLU A 393 -7.65 -18.99 -0.62
CA GLU A 393 -6.65 -19.73 -1.42
C GLU A 393 -5.48 -20.24 -0.57
N VAL A 394 -5.15 -19.54 0.52
CA VAL A 394 -4.10 -19.98 1.46
C VAL A 394 -4.59 -21.17 2.30
N ASP A 395 -5.71 -21.04 3.01
CA ASP A 395 -6.30 -22.12 3.81
C ASP A 395 -7.83 -21.97 4.01
N ALA A 396 -8.61 -22.39 3.01
CA ALA A 396 -10.07 -22.43 3.10
C ALA A 396 -10.61 -23.32 4.24
N GLY A 397 -9.82 -24.29 4.73
CA GLY A 397 -10.24 -25.16 5.83
C GLY A 397 -10.27 -24.43 7.16
N ALA A 398 -9.33 -23.51 7.39
CA ALA A 398 -9.28 -22.66 8.58
C ALA A 398 -10.41 -21.62 8.64
N LEU A 399 -10.92 -21.21 7.46
CA LEU A 399 -11.97 -20.20 7.32
C LEU A 399 -13.37 -20.80 7.16
N ALA A 400 -13.50 -22.13 7.16
CA ALA A 400 -14.79 -22.78 6.95
C ALA A 400 -15.71 -22.61 8.17
N ASP A 401 -17.01 -22.44 7.92
CA ASP A 401 -18.04 -22.36 8.98
C ASP A 401 -17.91 -23.54 9.97
N GLY A 402 -17.76 -23.21 11.25
CA GLY A 402 -17.60 -24.18 12.33
C GLY A 402 -16.20 -24.78 12.48
N ALA A 403 -15.21 -24.34 11.70
CA ALA A 403 -13.81 -24.62 12.01
C ALA A 403 -13.43 -23.98 13.36
N PRO A 404 -12.66 -24.66 14.24
CA PRO A 404 -12.38 -24.15 15.58
C PRO A 404 -11.73 -22.77 15.64
N GLY A 405 -10.93 -22.41 14.62
CA GLY A 405 -10.25 -21.11 14.52
C GLY A 405 -10.96 -20.07 13.66
N ALA A 406 -12.11 -20.38 13.07
CA ALA A 406 -12.77 -19.49 12.11
C ALA A 406 -13.13 -18.13 12.73
N GLU A 407 -13.70 -18.12 13.94
CA GLU A 407 -14.09 -16.89 14.64
C GLU A 407 -12.89 -16.00 14.97
N VAL A 408 -11.72 -16.59 15.28
CA VAL A 408 -10.48 -15.84 15.51
C VAL A 408 -10.03 -15.13 14.23
N TRP A 409 -10.06 -15.84 13.10
CA TRP A 409 -9.68 -15.24 11.81
C TRP A 409 -10.69 -14.20 11.33
N GLU A 410 -11.99 -14.45 11.52
CA GLU A 410 -13.03 -13.46 11.27
C GLU A 410 -12.76 -12.17 12.06
N HIS A 411 -12.44 -12.29 13.35
CA HIS A 411 -12.10 -11.16 14.20
C HIS A 411 -10.85 -10.40 13.71
N LEU A 412 -9.78 -11.12 13.38
CA LEU A 412 -8.54 -10.52 12.86
C LEU A 412 -8.72 -9.86 11.48
N PHE A 413 -9.58 -10.43 10.63
CA PHE A 413 -9.83 -9.91 9.29
C PHE A 413 -10.76 -8.69 9.33
N ALA A 414 -11.73 -8.68 10.25
CA ALA A 414 -12.60 -7.54 10.50
C ALA A 414 -11.81 -6.25 10.77
N SER A 415 -10.62 -6.35 11.37
CA SER A 415 -9.71 -5.22 11.58
C SER A 415 -9.38 -4.43 10.32
N ILE A 416 -9.40 -5.04 9.12
CA ILE A 416 -9.19 -4.31 7.86
C ILE A 416 -10.41 -4.32 6.92
N THR A 417 -11.42 -5.17 7.17
CA THR A 417 -12.57 -5.30 6.27
C THR A 417 -13.84 -4.63 6.77
N GLU A 418 -13.99 -4.44 8.07
CA GLU A 418 -15.23 -3.96 8.70
C GLU A 418 -14.99 -2.76 9.62
N LEU A 419 -13.90 -2.80 10.39
CA LEU A 419 -13.55 -1.77 11.34
C LEU A 419 -12.78 -0.64 10.67
N GLY A 420 -12.99 0.59 11.18
CA GLY A 420 -12.14 1.72 10.85
C GLY A 420 -10.72 1.55 11.39
N VAL A 421 -9.84 2.47 11.03
CA VAL A 421 -8.42 2.51 11.43
C VAL A 421 -8.24 2.37 12.95
N ASP A 422 -9.15 2.96 13.73
CA ASP A 422 -9.14 2.97 15.20
C ASP A 422 -9.84 1.75 15.82
N GLY A 423 -10.40 0.85 15.01
CA GLY A 423 -11.06 -0.36 15.47
C GLY A 423 -12.53 -0.20 15.92
N TYR A 424 -13.22 0.85 15.46
CA TYR A 424 -14.66 1.06 15.68
C TYR A 424 -15.41 1.46 14.42
#